data_AF-A0A1W9VPP4-F1
#
_entry.id   AF-A0A1W9VPP4-F1
#
_cell.length_a   1.000
_cell.length_b   1.000
_cell.length_c   1.000
_cell.angle_alpha   90.00
_cell.angle_beta   90.00
_cell.angle_gamma   90.00
#
_symmetry.space_group_name_H-M   'P 1'
#
loop_
_entity.id
_entity.type
_entity.pdbx_description
1 polymer ?
#
loop_
_entity_poly.entity_id
_entity_poly.type
_entity_poly.pdbx_seq_one_letter_code
_entity_poly.pdbx_strand_id
1 'polypeptide(L)'
;GNNPPKRVFTLSDSGREELEKIVTSFLTDFKRVRQEFWAGMIFMENLITKEKFKEALQSRLENFKKKRVGLAMNRTLVTESNKMPFYLKGMVKMGDAVYKAEIETMSLLLYEIDKPENEKYLKEK
;
A
#
# COMPACT_ATOMS: atom_id res chain seq x y z
N GLY A 1 -0.24 -30.42 35.00
CA GLY A 1 -0.32 -29.55 33.82
C GLY A 1 0.84 -29.88 32.91
N ASN A 2 0.56 -30.32 31.69
CA ASN A 2 1.56 -30.83 30.74
C ASN A 2 1.78 -29.81 29.62
N ASN A 3 2.26 -28.60 29.97
CA ASN A 3 2.59 -27.61 28.95
C ASN A 3 4.00 -27.89 28.41
N PRO A 4 4.18 -27.98 27.10
CA PRO A 4 5.50 -28.19 26.51
C PRO A 4 6.44 -27.03 26.87
N PRO A 5 7.74 -27.30 27.04
CA PRO A 5 8.72 -26.27 27.38
C PRO A 5 8.73 -25.19 26.29
N LYS A 6 8.51 -23.94 26.69
CA LYS A 6 8.55 -22.77 25.81
C LYS A 6 9.96 -22.20 25.76
N ARG A 7 10.47 -21.92 24.56
CA ARG A 7 11.66 -21.07 24.39
C ARG A 7 11.23 -19.61 24.46
N VAL A 8 11.90 -18.85 25.31
CA VAL A 8 11.73 -17.41 25.45
C VAL A 8 12.98 -16.75 24.90
N PHE A 9 12.80 -15.79 24.00
CA PHE A 9 13.89 -15.03 23.39
C PHE A 9 13.94 -13.63 23.98
N THR A 10 15.15 -13.15 24.24
CA THR A 10 15.43 -11.79 24.68
C THR A 10 16.49 -11.17 23.77
N LEU A 11 16.47 -9.84 23.62
CA LEU A 11 17.53 -9.12 22.93
C LEU A 11 18.74 -9.01 23.86
N SER A 12 19.89 -9.47 23.38
CA SER A 12 21.19 -9.12 23.97
C SER A 12 21.52 -7.65 23.72
N ASP A 13 22.51 -7.11 24.42
CA ASP A 13 22.96 -5.73 24.23
C ASP A 13 23.49 -5.51 22.81
N SER A 14 24.30 -6.44 22.28
CA SER A 14 24.73 -6.43 20.88
C SER A 14 23.56 -6.49 19.88
N GLY A 15 22.49 -7.21 20.22
CA GLY A 15 21.27 -7.25 19.41
C GLY A 15 20.49 -5.93 19.43
N ARG A 16 20.54 -5.18 20.53
CA ARG A 16 19.93 -3.84 20.64
C ARG A 16 20.69 -2.82 19.79
N GLU A 17 22.01 -2.82 19.87
CA GLU A 17 22.87 -1.93 19.07
C GLU A 17 22.68 -2.17 17.57
N GLU A 18 22.60 -3.44 17.15
CA GLU A 18 22.38 -3.77 15.74
C GLU A 18 20.97 -3.37 15.28
N LEU A 19 19.96 -3.61 16.12
CA LEU A 19 18.59 -3.17 15.83
C LEU A 19 18.48 -1.65 15.70
N GLU A 20 19.20 -0.89 16.54
CA GLU A 20 19.24 0.58 16.48
C GLU A 20 19.83 1.08 15.15
N LYS A 21 20.92 0.48 14.69
CA LYS A 21 21.52 0.81 13.37
C LYS A 21 20.54 0.55 12.23
N ILE A 22 19.86 -0.61 12.26
CA ILE A 22 18.86 -0.98 11.25
C ILE A 22 17.69 0.00 11.24
N VAL A 23 17.12 0.31 12.41
CA VAL A 23 16.00 1.26 12.51
C VAL A 23 16.43 2.65 12.01
N THR A 24 17.61 3.12 12.40
CA THR A 24 18.15 4.39 11.94
C THR A 24 18.34 4.43 10.42
N SER A 25 18.87 3.36 9.83
CA SER A 25 18.98 3.21 8.38
C SER A 25 17.61 3.30 7.71
N PHE A 26 16.58 2.59 8.20
CA PHE A 26 15.24 2.69 7.61
C PHE A 26 14.60 4.07 7.69
N LEU A 27 14.97 4.88 8.69
CA LEU A 27 14.48 6.25 8.84
C LEU A 27 15.21 7.26 7.95
N THR A 28 16.44 6.94 7.52
CA THR A 28 17.32 7.85 6.77
C THR A 28 17.45 7.49 5.29
N ASP A 29 17.34 6.20 4.96
CA ASP A 29 17.47 5.69 3.59
C ASP A 29 16.15 5.82 2.83
N PHE A 30 16.16 6.63 1.76
CA PHE A 30 15.01 6.85 0.91
C PHE A 30 15.09 6.01 -0.37
N LYS A 31 14.61 4.76 -0.33
CA LYS A 31 14.36 3.98 -1.54
C LYS A 31 12.85 3.96 -1.82
N ARG A 32 12.38 4.88 -2.68
CA ARG A 32 10.99 4.88 -3.17
C ARG A 32 10.73 3.60 -3.97
N VAL A 33 9.89 2.71 -3.45
CA VAL A 33 9.41 1.54 -4.20
C VAL A 33 7.92 1.69 -4.45
N ARG A 34 7.58 2.02 -5.70
CA ARG A 34 6.40 1.54 -6.45
C ARG A 34 6.73 1.74 -7.93
N GLN A 35 7.65 0.95 -8.48
CA GLN A 35 8.08 1.15 -9.88
C GLN A 35 7.21 0.34 -10.85
N GLU A 36 6.61 -0.75 -10.42
CA GLU A 36 5.98 -1.75 -11.28
C GLU A 36 4.66 -1.26 -11.87
N PHE A 37 3.84 -0.57 -11.07
CA PHE A 37 2.60 0.02 -11.58
C PHE A 37 2.89 1.12 -12.60
N TRP A 38 3.84 2.00 -12.29
CA TRP A 38 4.24 3.09 -13.17
C TRP A 38 4.86 2.57 -14.46
N ALA A 39 5.72 1.55 -14.36
CA ALA A 39 6.25 0.85 -15.53
C ALA A 39 5.13 0.23 -16.37
N GLY A 40 4.16 -0.44 -15.75
CA GLY A 40 2.98 -0.98 -16.44
C GLY A 40 2.19 0.09 -17.18
N MET A 41 2.01 1.26 -16.58
CA MET A 41 1.33 2.41 -17.20
C MET A 41 2.15 3.04 -18.34
N ILE A 42 3.48 2.97 -18.30
CA ILE A 42 4.33 3.46 -19.40
C ILE A 42 4.25 2.53 -20.62
N PHE A 43 4.17 1.22 -20.40
CA PHE A 43 4.19 0.22 -21.47
C PHE A 43 2.81 -0.22 -21.96
N MET A 44 1.72 0.35 -21.44
CA MET A 44 0.36 -0.11 -21.78
C MET A 44 -0.14 0.35 -23.16
N GLU A 45 0.48 1.37 -23.75
CA GLU A 45 0.04 1.98 -25.01
C GLU A 45 -0.08 0.91 -26.10
N ASN A 46 -1.25 0.81 -26.73
CA ASN A 46 -1.57 -0.17 -27.78
C ASN A 46 -1.39 -1.66 -27.40
N LEU A 47 -1.16 -1.97 -26.13
CA LEU A 47 -0.93 -3.33 -25.65
C LEU A 47 -2.22 -3.99 -25.13
N ILE A 48 -3.08 -3.21 -24.48
CA ILE A 48 -4.28 -3.66 -23.79
C ILE A 48 -5.53 -3.02 -24.39
N THR A 49 -6.63 -3.77 -24.45
CA THR A 49 -7.92 -3.24 -24.89
C THR A 49 -8.54 -2.38 -23.80
N LYS A 50 -9.45 -1.47 -24.18
CA LYS A 50 -10.20 -0.61 -23.25
C LYS A 50 -10.87 -1.41 -22.14
N GLU A 51 -11.55 -2.50 -22.48
CA GLU A 51 -12.26 -3.37 -21.53
C GLU A 51 -11.29 -4.00 -20.51
N LYS A 52 -10.19 -4.59 -20.97
CA LYS A 52 -9.19 -5.20 -20.09
C LYS A 52 -8.54 -4.18 -19.17
N PHE A 53 -8.31 -2.96 -19.66
CA PHE A 53 -7.74 -1.91 -18.83
C PHE A 53 -8.74 -1.45 -17.75
N LYS A 54 -10.02 -1.30 -18.09
CA LYS A 54 -11.08 -1.02 -17.10
C LYS A 54 -11.18 -2.09 -16.03
N GLU A 55 -11.22 -3.37 -16.42
CA GLU A 55 -11.29 -4.49 -15.47
C GLU A 55 -10.10 -4.47 -14.50
N ALA A 56 -8.88 -4.24 -15.01
CA ALA A 56 -7.68 -4.15 -14.20
C ALA A 56 -7.74 -2.98 -13.20
N LEU A 57 -8.16 -1.79 -13.65
CA LEU A 57 -8.32 -0.61 -12.80
C LEU A 57 -9.41 -0.81 -11.74
N GLN A 58 -10.55 -1.41 -12.08
CA GLN A 58 -11.63 -1.71 -11.15
C GLN A 58 -11.17 -2.71 -10.08
N SER A 59 -10.50 -3.79 -10.48
CA SER A 59 -9.93 -4.77 -9.55
C SER A 59 -8.94 -4.10 -8.58
N ARG A 60 -8.06 -3.24 -9.09
CA ARG A 60 -7.10 -2.48 -8.27
C ARG A 60 -7.80 -1.51 -7.30
N LEU A 61 -8.81 -0.79 -7.77
CA LEU A 61 -9.63 0.12 -6.96
C LEU A 61 -10.31 -0.61 -5.79
N GLU A 62 -10.96 -1.75 -6.05
CA GLU A 62 -11.62 -2.53 -5.01
C GLU A 62 -10.63 -3.10 -3.99
N ASN A 63 -9.43 -3.49 -4.44
CA ASN A 63 -8.35 -3.90 -3.54
C ASN A 63 -7.90 -2.76 -2.62
N PHE A 64 -7.76 -1.53 -3.13
CA PHE A 64 -7.41 -0.38 -2.30
C PHE A 64 -8.52 -0.02 -1.30
N LYS A 65 -9.79 -0.04 -1.72
CA LYS A 65 -10.93 0.16 -0.81
C LYS A 65 -10.94 -0.86 0.32
N LYS A 66 -10.79 -2.16 0.01
CA LYS A 66 -10.70 -3.24 1.02
C LYS A 66 -9.54 -3.03 1.99
N LYS A 67 -8.34 -2.71 1.48
CA LYS A 67 -7.16 -2.45 2.33
C LYS A 67 -7.35 -1.24 3.23
N ARG A 68 -7.99 -0.18 2.75
CA ARG A 68 -8.30 1.02 3.54
C ARG A 68 -9.29 0.72 4.66
N VAL A 69 -10.31 -0.11 4.42
CA VAL A 69 -11.24 -0.59 5.47
C VAL A 69 -10.49 -1.40 6.53
N GLY A 70 -9.61 -2.32 6.12
CA GLY A 70 -8.76 -3.08 7.05
C GLY A 70 -7.87 -2.17 7.92
N LEU A 71 -7.30 -1.11 7.33
CA LEU A 71 -6.53 -0.12 8.06
C LEU A 71 -7.39 0.63 9.10
N ALA A 72 -8.64 0.98 8.75
CA ALA A 72 -9.56 1.62 9.67
C ALA A 72 -9.92 0.71 10.86
N MET A 73 -10.16 -0.58 10.63
CA MET A 73 -10.44 -1.55 11.70
C MET A 73 -9.24 -1.70 12.66
N ASN A 74 -8.02 -1.81 12.11
CA ASN A 74 -6.80 -1.87 12.91
C ASN A 74 -6.59 -0.59 13.74
N ARG A 75 -6.95 0.57 13.19
CA ARG A 75 -6.91 1.84 13.92
C ARG A 75 -7.86 1.81 15.13
N THR A 76 -9.08 1.33 14.96
CA THR A 76 -10.08 1.26 16.04
C THR A 76 -9.57 0.38 17.20
N LEU A 77 -9.14 -0.85 16.90
CA LEU A 77 -8.61 -1.80 17.88
C LEU A 77 -7.43 -1.25 18.70
N VAL A 78 -6.57 -0.45 18.06
CA VAL A 78 -5.35 0.08 18.68
C VAL A 78 -5.59 1.42 19.37
N THR A 79 -6.62 2.18 18.98
CA THR A 79 -7.01 3.43 19.65
C THR A 79 -7.78 3.15 20.94
N GLU A 80 -8.67 2.16 20.93
CA GLU A 80 -9.45 1.73 22.12
C GLU A 80 -8.57 1.20 23.25
N SER A 81 -7.41 0.62 22.92
CA SER A 81 -6.45 0.13 23.92
C SER A 81 -5.52 1.21 24.49
N ASN A 82 -5.62 2.47 24.04
CA ASN A 82 -4.79 3.62 24.42
C ASN A 82 -3.25 3.37 24.38
N LYS A 83 -2.82 2.34 23.65
CA LYS A 83 -1.44 1.83 23.64
C LYS A 83 -0.63 2.26 22.42
N MET A 84 -1.18 3.06 21.52
CA MET A 84 -0.52 3.42 20.27
C MET A 84 0.52 4.54 20.45
N PRO A 85 1.82 4.28 20.20
CA PRO A 85 2.83 5.34 20.15
C PRO A 85 2.55 6.33 19.03
N PHE A 86 3.03 7.57 19.17
CA PHE A 86 2.75 8.65 18.22
C PHE A 86 3.25 8.33 16.79
N TYR A 87 4.39 7.66 16.65
CA TYR A 87 4.94 7.29 15.34
C TYR A 87 4.06 6.27 14.61
N LEU A 88 3.42 5.33 15.32
CA LEU A 88 2.44 4.42 14.71
C LEU A 88 1.16 5.15 14.29
N LYS A 89 0.71 6.16 15.06
CA LYS A 89 -0.41 7.02 14.65
C LYS A 89 -0.09 7.76 13.35
N GLY A 90 1.16 8.24 13.21
CA GLY A 90 1.67 8.85 11.98
C GLY A 90 1.61 7.88 10.80
N MET A 91 2.11 6.66 10.98
CA MET A 91 2.10 5.62 9.94
C MET A 91 0.68 5.23 9.49
N VAL A 92 -0.27 5.12 10.42
CA VAL A 92 -1.68 4.85 10.08
C VAL A 92 -2.29 5.99 9.26
N LYS A 93 -2.05 7.25 9.67
CA LYS A 93 -2.52 8.42 8.92
C LYS A 93 -1.89 8.47 7.52
N MET A 94 -0.60 8.20 7.42
CA MET A 94 0.10 8.12 6.13
C MET A 94 -0.48 7.03 5.24
N GLY A 95 -0.75 5.84 5.79
CA GLY A 95 -1.40 4.75 5.07
C GLY A 95 -2.79 5.12 4.52
N ASP A 96 -3.63 5.78 5.33
CA ASP A 96 -4.95 6.23 4.89
C ASP A 96 -4.84 7.28 3.77
N ALA A 97 -3.91 8.23 3.89
CA ALA A 97 -3.65 9.23 2.85
C ALA A 97 -3.19 8.58 1.53
N VAL A 98 -2.28 7.60 1.60
CA VAL A 98 -1.84 6.85 0.42
C VAL A 98 -3.01 6.11 -0.23
N TYR A 99 -3.84 5.40 0.54
CA TYR A 99 -4.99 4.71 -0.04
C TYR A 99 -6.03 5.66 -0.63
N LYS A 100 -6.27 6.82 -0.02
CA LYS A 100 -7.13 7.86 -0.60
C LYS A 100 -6.61 8.32 -1.96
N ALA A 101 -5.33 8.70 -2.03
CA ALA A 101 -4.71 9.15 -3.27
C ALA A 101 -4.76 8.08 -4.37
N GLU A 102 -4.52 6.81 -4.03
CA GLU A 102 -4.63 5.70 -4.98
C GLU A 102 -6.07 5.50 -5.46
N ILE A 103 -7.05 5.53 -4.56
CA ILE A 103 -8.48 5.40 -4.90
C ILE A 103 -8.89 6.52 -5.85
N GLU A 104 -8.56 7.78 -5.51
CA GLU A 104 -8.84 8.96 -6.34
C GLU A 104 -8.21 8.82 -7.72
N THR A 105 -6.94 8.39 -7.79
CA THR A 105 -6.23 8.19 -9.06
C THR A 105 -6.89 7.12 -9.92
N MET A 106 -7.26 5.96 -9.34
CA MET A 106 -7.90 4.89 -10.10
C MET A 106 -9.29 5.31 -10.60
N SER A 107 -10.06 6.02 -9.77
CA SER A 107 -11.35 6.57 -10.16
C SER A 107 -11.23 7.60 -11.28
N LEU A 108 -10.21 8.47 -11.24
CA LEU A 108 -9.93 9.40 -12.32
C LEU A 108 -9.58 8.66 -13.62
N LEU A 109 -8.67 7.68 -13.58
CA LEU A 109 -8.30 6.90 -14.77
C LEU A 109 -9.49 6.17 -15.39
N LEU A 110 -10.39 5.62 -14.56
CA LEU A 110 -11.63 5.00 -15.02
C LEU A 110 -12.60 5.99 -15.66
N TYR A 111 -12.59 7.26 -15.25
CA TYR A 111 -13.36 8.31 -15.90
C TYR A 111 -12.71 8.77 -17.21
N GLU A 112 -11.39 8.95 -17.21
CA GLU A 112 -10.62 9.41 -18.37
C GLU A 112 -10.65 8.41 -19.54
N ILE A 113 -10.62 7.11 -19.26
CA ILE A 113 -10.60 6.07 -20.31
C ILE A 113 -11.86 6.09 -21.22
N ASP A 114 -12.95 6.69 -20.75
CA ASP A 114 -14.19 6.81 -21.52
C ASP A 114 -14.26 8.03 -22.42
N LYS A 115 -13.28 8.93 -22.34
CA LYS A 115 -13.23 10.11 -23.19
C LYS A 115 -12.71 9.77 -24.60
N PRO A 116 -13.35 10.29 -25.66
CA PRO A 116 -12.95 10.00 -27.05
C PRO A 116 -11.47 10.31 -27.35
N GLU A 117 -10.92 11.38 -26.77
CA GLU A 117 -9.53 11.79 -26.98
C GLU A 117 -8.49 10.78 -26.48
N ASN A 118 -8.90 9.84 -25.62
CA ASN A 118 -8.02 8.84 -25.01
C ASN A 118 -8.07 7.48 -25.72
N GLU A 119 -8.97 7.29 -26.70
CA GLU A 119 -9.08 6.02 -27.45
C GLU A 119 -7.80 5.68 -28.22
N LYS A 120 -7.07 6.69 -28.69
CA LYS A 120 -5.80 6.55 -29.43
C LYS A 120 -4.66 5.87 -28.67
N TYR A 121 -4.77 5.73 -27.34
CA TYR A 121 -3.75 5.09 -26.50
C TYR A 121 -4.08 3.62 -26.19
N LEU A 122 -5.24 3.15 -26.64
CA LEU A 122 -5.76 1.82 -26.35
C LEU A 122 -5.71 0.95 -27.60
N LYS A 123 -5.53 -0.36 -27.41
CA LYS A 123 -5.58 -1.30 -28.52
C LYS A 123 -6.98 -1.35 -29.12
N GLU A 124 -7.09 -1.25 -30.44
CA GLU A 124 -8.32 -1.50 -31.20
C GLU A 124 -8.84 -2.93 -30.94
N LYS A 125 -10.17 -3.11 -31.03
CA LYS A 125 -10.83 -4.40 -30.75
C LYS A 125 -10.47 -5.48 -31.75
#